data_AF-A0A9P6X9T9-F1
#
_entry.id   AF-A0A9P6X9T9-F1
#
_cell.length_a   1.000
_cell.length_b   1.000
_cell.length_c   1.000
_cell.angle_alpha   90.00
_cell.angle_beta   90.00
_cell.angle_gamma   90.00
#
_symmetry.space_group_name_H-M   'P 1'
#
loop_
_entity.id
_entity.type
_entity.pdbx_description
1 polymer ?
#
loop_
_entity_poly.entity_id
_entity_poly.type
_entity_poly.pdbx_seq_one_letter_code
_entity_poly.pdbx_strand_id
1 'polypeptide(L)'
;MGRSFFGFCTQDDILFISSQHITRGPNPTTMYHLERKKIDTAVTISVRSLNVLKEKYIANVVKFIVEQLPLYQQTIQSFKNDGYSVIGYARKPRTKESDETRSNLLNMMCKKLKMRSMIDKVFVSFKSSSNDPIMDRDLDDDSKVLEKLDADGNTQDMLRYVSAKKVCLVMLTFAGLTTNISDFETFLSKNANIERTVVDSLPHSNKIAIFDRKELLNDPKKIQQFKCRRGFERRSK
;
A
#
# COMPACT_ATOMS: atom_id res chain seq x y z
N MET A 1 9.20 0.25 32.37
CA MET A 1 9.02 1.61 31.79
C MET A 1 10.09 1.82 30.74
N GLY A 2 9.71 2.13 29.50
CA GLY A 2 10.65 2.39 28.41
C GLY A 2 9.92 2.43 27.06
N ARG A 3 9.59 3.65 26.61
CA ARG A 3 8.82 3.94 25.40
C ARG A 3 9.67 3.67 24.15
N SER A 4 9.23 2.78 23.27
CA SER A 4 9.77 2.66 21.91
C SER A 4 9.04 3.62 20.98
N PHE A 5 9.70 4.70 20.58
CA PHE A 5 9.26 5.58 19.49
C PHE A 5 9.41 4.84 18.15
N PHE A 6 8.30 4.54 17.48
CA PHE A 6 8.28 4.12 16.09
C PHE A 6 8.01 5.33 15.21
N GLY A 7 9.07 5.89 14.61
CA GLY A 7 8.95 6.86 13.54
C GLY A 7 8.74 6.15 12.21
N PHE A 8 7.53 6.21 11.66
CA PHE A 8 7.29 5.92 10.24
C PHE A 8 7.80 7.11 9.43
N CYS A 9 8.84 6.91 8.63
CA CYS A 9 9.27 7.90 7.66
C CYS A 9 8.24 7.89 6.50
N THR A 10 7.41 8.92 6.45
CA THR A 10 6.48 9.20 5.36
C THR A 10 7.23 9.84 4.19
N GLN A 11 6.84 9.50 2.96
CA GLN A 11 7.54 9.88 1.73
C GLN A 11 7.22 11.32 1.26
N ASP A 12 6.64 12.15 2.13
CA ASP A 12 6.17 13.50 1.79
C ASP A 12 7.14 14.63 2.26
N ASP A 13 8.32 14.31 2.81
CA ASP A 13 9.29 15.30 3.33
C ASP A 13 10.52 15.56 2.42
N ILE A 14 10.39 15.43 1.10
CA ILE A 14 11.50 15.74 0.17
C ILE A 14 11.10 16.90 -0.73
N LEU A 15 11.10 18.11 -0.17
CA LEU A 15 11.15 19.35 -0.95
C LEU A 15 11.68 20.49 -0.09
N PHE A 16 12.96 20.43 0.28
CA PHE A 16 13.79 21.61 0.58
C PHE A 16 15.26 21.20 0.43
N ILE A 17 15.85 21.43 -0.74
CA ILE A 17 17.30 21.41 -0.90
C ILE A 17 17.75 22.88 -0.83
N SER A 18 18.18 23.34 0.34
CA SER A 18 19.09 24.48 0.40
C SER A 18 20.51 23.94 0.30
N SER A 19 21.30 24.58 -0.57
CA SER A 19 22.67 24.19 -0.89
C SER A 19 23.56 24.33 0.35
N GLN A 20 23.91 23.22 1.00
CA GLN A 20 25.04 23.17 1.93
C GLN A 20 25.88 21.91 1.65
N HIS A 21 27.20 22.13 1.58
CA HIS A 21 28.23 21.13 1.26
C HIS A 21 28.04 19.81 2.01
N ILE A 22 27.75 18.73 1.28
CA ILE A 22 27.69 17.37 1.80
C ILE A 22 29.06 16.70 1.55
N THR A 23 29.82 16.43 2.61
CA THR A 23 31.02 15.60 2.53
C THR A 23 30.66 14.12 2.70
N ARG A 24 31.27 13.25 1.89
CA ARG A 24 31.04 11.79 1.90
C ARG A 24 31.78 11.15 3.10
N GLY A 25 31.05 10.65 4.09
CA GLY A 25 31.58 9.83 5.19
C GLY A 25 31.63 8.32 4.86
N PRO A 26 32.39 7.50 5.63
CA PRO A 26 32.58 6.08 5.36
C PRO A 26 31.38 5.19 5.75
N ASN A 27 31.38 3.96 5.21
CA ASN A 27 30.33 2.93 5.23
C ASN A 27 29.80 2.48 6.63
N PRO A 28 28.62 1.83 6.70
CA PRO A 28 27.71 1.93 7.84
C PRO A 28 27.78 0.72 8.79
N THR A 29 28.10 0.96 10.06
CA THR A 29 27.80 0.00 11.16
C THR A 29 27.44 0.70 12.48
N THR A 30 26.84 1.89 12.45
CA THR A 30 26.60 2.67 13.67
C THR A 30 25.13 3.04 13.82
N MET A 31 24.59 2.72 15.01
CA MET A 31 23.34 3.25 15.52
C MET A 31 23.32 4.77 15.39
N TYR A 32 22.13 5.35 15.15
CA TYR A 32 21.92 6.79 15.03
C TYR A 32 22.67 7.56 16.14
N HIS A 33 23.74 8.26 15.78
CA HIS A 33 24.48 9.10 16.71
C HIS A 33 24.09 10.56 16.48
N LEU A 34 23.53 11.18 17.52
CA LEU A 34 23.24 12.61 17.56
C LEU A 34 24.54 13.31 17.96
N GLU A 35 25.25 13.86 16.99
CA GLU A 35 26.45 14.66 17.26
C GLU A 35 26.05 16.13 17.44
N ARG A 36 26.50 16.75 18.54
CA ARG A 36 26.36 18.20 18.76
C ARG A 36 27.64 18.87 18.27
N LYS A 37 27.53 19.78 17.31
CA LYS A 37 28.66 20.62 16.86
C LYS A 37 28.39 22.07 17.23
N LYS A 38 29.30 22.69 17.99
CA LYS A 38 29.29 24.14 18.21
C LYS A 38 29.94 24.81 17.00
N ILE A 39 29.21 25.72 16.36
CA ILE A 39 29.74 26.57 15.31
C ILE A 39 29.60 27.99 15.85
N ASP A 40 30.74 28.56 16.19
CA ASP A 40 30.91 29.82 16.92
C ASP A 40 30.38 29.87 18.36
N THR A 41 31.01 30.72 19.17
CA THR A 41 30.96 30.73 20.64
C THR A 41 29.58 30.97 21.26
N ALA A 42 28.52 31.20 20.48
CA ALA A 42 27.17 31.45 20.97
C ALA A 42 26.09 30.49 20.46
N VAL A 43 26.33 29.62 19.47
CA VAL A 43 25.28 28.79 18.87
C VAL A 43 25.65 27.30 18.89
N THR A 44 24.85 26.51 19.60
CA THR A 44 24.98 25.05 19.62
C THR A 44 24.00 24.45 18.61
N ILE A 45 24.51 23.86 17.52
CA ILE A 45 23.69 23.21 16.50
C ILE A 45 23.72 21.70 16.74
N SER A 46 22.53 21.09 16.83
CA SER A 46 22.38 19.64 16.89
C SER A 46 22.33 19.11 15.46
N VAL A 47 23.32 18.32 15.05
CA VAL A 47 23.33 17.68 13.73
C VAL A 47 23.01 16.19 13.88
N ARG A 48 22.31 15.65 12.88
CA ARG A 48 22.04 14.21 12.76
C ARG A 48 22.62 13.74 11.45
N SER A 49 23.51 12.75 11.50
CA SER A 49 23.94 12.07 10.27
C SER A 49 22.78 11.24 9.73
N LEU A 50 22.30 11.62 8.54
CA LEU A 50 21.30 10.87 7.80
C LEU A 50 21.99 9.98 6.78
N ASN A 51 21.52 8.74 6.66
CA ASN A 51 21.96 7.87 5.59
C ASN A 51 21.39 8.37 4.26
N VAL A 52 22.26 8.77 3.34
CA VAL A 52 21.86 9.13 1.99
C VAL A 52 21.54 7.85 1.21
N LEU A 53 20.44 7.88 0.45
CA LEU A 53 20.04 6.77 -0.39
C LEU A 53 21.16 6.48 -1.43
N LYS A 54 21.58 5.21 -1.56
CA LYS A 54 22.64 4.86 -2.53
C LYS A 54 22.18 5.21 -3.95
N GLU A 55 23.10 5.67 -4.78
CA GLU A 55 22.83 6.14 -6.15
C GLU A 55 22.01 5.15 -7.00
N LYS A 56 22.30 3.84 -6.90
CA LYS A 56 21.53 2.78 -7.56
C LYS A 56 20.03 2.79 -7.20
N TYR A 57 19.68 3.16 -5.97
CA TYR A 57 18.29 3.25 -5.54
C TYR A 57 17.66 4.57 -5.99
N ILE A 58 18.43 5.66 -6.05
CA ILE A 58 17.98 6.94 -6.62
C ILE A 58 17.57 6.74 -8.09
N ALA A 59 18.44 6.11 -8.90
CA ALA A 59 18.14 5.81 -10.30
C ALA A 59 16.85 4.97 -10.46
N ASN A 60 16.65 3.98 -9.60
CA ASN A 60 15.41 3.18 -9.60
C ASN A 60 14.17 4.00 -9.24
N VAL A 61 14.28 4.94 -8.30
CA VAL A 61 13.17 5.86 -7.93
C VAL A 61 12.86 6.81 -9.07
N VAL A 62 13.87 7.39 -9.72
CA VAL A 62 13.69 8.27 -10.89
C VAL A 62 13.00 7.50 -12.02
N LYS A 63 13.49 6.30 -12.34
CA LYS A 63 12.86 5.42 -13.34
C LYS A 63 11.39 5.14 -13.00
N PHE A 64 11.09 4.87 -11.73
CA PHE A 64 9.73 4.64 -11.27
C PHE A 64 8.83 5.86 -11.51
N ILE A 65 9.27 7.06 -11.11
CA ILE A 65 8.48 8.30 -11.20
C ILE A 65 8.28 8.70 -12.67
N VAL A 66 9.33 8.65 -13.48
CA VAL A 66 9.32 9.18 -14.85
C VAL A 66 8.67 8.21 -15.83
N GLU A 67 8.92 6.91 -15.69
CA GLU A 67 8.48 5.93 -16.70
C GLU A 67 7.28 5.10 -16.22
N GLN A 68 7.40 4.46 -15.05
CA GLN A 68 6.46 3.41 -14.65
C GLN A 68 5.13 3.98 -14.16
N LEU A 69 5.17 5.08 -13.39
CA LEU A 69 3.97 5.68 -12.83
C LEU A 69 3.04 6.27 -13.91
N PRO A 70 3.51 7.06 -14.90
CA PRO A 70 2.64 7.57 -15.95
C PRO A 70 2.04 6.44 -16.81
N LEU A 71 2.82 5.42 -17.16
CA LEU A 71 2.34 4.27 -17.93
C LEU A 71 1.24 3.52 -17.18
N TYR A 72 1.43 3.32 -15.87
CA TYR A 72 0.41 2.71 -15.01
C TYR A 72 -0.87 3.53 -14.98
N GLN A 73 -0.74 4.83 -14.77
CA GLN A 73 -1.89 5.74 -14.72
C GLN A 73 -2.64 5.75 -16.05
N GLN A 74 -1.94 5.79 -17.18
CA GLN A 74 -2.55 5.65 -18.51
C GLN A 74 -3.30 4.32 -18.68
N THR A 75 -2.73 3.22 -18.17
CA THR A 75 -3.38 1.91 -18.20
C THR A 75 -4.67 1.88 -17.36
N ILE A 76 -4.68 2.52 -16.19
CA ILE A 76 -5.92 2.64 -15.41
C ILE A 76 -6.93 3.54 -16.12
N GLN A 77 -6.48 4.63 -16.73
CA GLN A 77 -7.35 5.53 -17.47
C GLN A 77 -7.98 4.85 -18.69
N SER A 78 -7.26 3.97 -19.40
CA SER A 78 -7.84 3.19 -20.48
C SER A 78 -8.96 2.28 -19.97
N PHE A 79 -8.82 1.66 -18.79
CA PHE A 79 -9.91 0.88 -18.20
C PHE A 79 -11.15 1.73 -17.91
N LYS A 80 -10.98 2.98 -17.44
CA LYS A 80 -12.13 3.88 -17.26
C LYS A 80 -12.80 4.21 -18.59
N ASN A 81 -12.01 4.45 -19.64
CA ASN A 81 -12.52 4.73 -20.98
C ASN A 81 -13.25 3.51 -21.58
N ASP A 82 -12.81 2.29 -21.24
CA ASP A 82 -13.46 1.03 -21.59
C ASP A 82 -14.74 0.74 -20.75
N GLY A 83 -15.16 1.69 -19.89
CA GLY A 83 -16.39 1.62 -19.10
C GLY A 83 -16.26 0.85 -17.78
N TYR A 84 -15.05 0.55 -17.31
CA TYR A 84 -14.85 -0.05 -15.99
C TYR A 84 -14.94 1.02 -14.90
N SER A 85 -15.68 0.73 -13.82
CA SER A 85 -15.52 1.46 -12.58
C SER A 85 -14.28 0.96 -11.86
N VAL A 86 -13.27 1.81 -11.71
CA VAL A 86 -12.01 1.42 -11.08
C VAL A 86 -12.09 1.71 -9.59
N ILE A 87 -12.15 0.65 -8.77
CA ILE A 87 -12.29 0.77 -7.33
C ILE A 87 -11.03 0.25 -6.62
N GLY A 88 -10.67 0.89 -5.53
CA GLY A 88 -9.59 0.43 -4.64
C GLY A 88 -10.13 -0.36 -3.46
N TYR A 89 -9.35 -1.33 -3.02
CA TYR A 89 -9.61 -2.07 -1.79
C TYR A 89 -8.37 -2.09 -0.88
N ALA A 90 -8.58 -1.76 0.40
CA ALA A 90 -7.56 -1.82 1.43
C ALA A 90 -8.05 -2.54 2.68
N ARG A 91 -7.14 -3.23 3.38
CA ARG A 91 -7.46 -4.00 4.59
C ARG A 91 -6.40 -3.83 5.65
N LYS A 92 -6.80 -3.86 6.92
CA LYS A 92 -5.90 -4.10 8.04
C LYS A 92 -6.25 -5.34 8.88
N PRO A 93 -5.23 -6.15 9.25
CA PRO A 93 -5.42 -7.29 10.13
C PRO A 93 -5.72 -6.86 11.57
N ARG A 94 -6.30 -7.81 12.32
CA ARG A 94 -6.43 -7.72 13.78
C ARG A 94 -5.03 -7.80 14.40
N THR A 95 -4.54 -6.67 14.90
CA THR A 95 -3.23 -6.52 15.55
C THR A 95 -3.42 -5.87 16.93
N LYS A 96 -2.36 -5.86 17.74
CA LYS A 96 -2.36 -5.18 19.05
C LYS A 96 -2.30 -3.64 18.94
N GLU A 97 -2.29 -3.11 17.72
CA GLU A 97 -2.25 -1.66 17.45
C GLU A 97 -3.57 -0.99 17.83
N SER A 98 -3.49 0.28 18.27
CA SER A 98 -4.68 1.08 18.57
C SER A 98 -5.54 1.32 17.33
N ASP A 99 -6.83 1.56 17.55
CA ASP A 99 -7.76 1.85 16.45
C ASP A 99 -7.39 3.14 15.70
N GLU A 100 -6.87 4.15 16.39
CA GLU A 100 -6.33 5.36 15.75
C GLU A 100 -5.15 5.06 14.81
N THR A 101 -4.17 4.27 15.27
CA THR A 101 -3.03 3.88 14.44
C THR A 101 -3.50 3.12 13.20
N ARG A 102 -4.46 2.21 13.39
CA ARG A 102 -5.04 1.43 12.30
C ARG A 102 -5.78 2.32 11.29
N SER A 103 -6.56 3.30 11.75
CA SER A 103 -7.22 4.28 10.90
C SER A 103 -6.22 5.10 10.09
N ASN A 104 -5.15 5.59 10.72
CA ASN A 104 -4.09 6.33 10.04
C ASN A 104 -3.43 5.48 8.94
N LEU A 105 -3.13 4.21 9.23
CA LEU A 105 -2.55 3.31 8.25
C LEU A 105 -3.50 3.00 7.08
N LEU A 106 -4.80 2.85 7.33
CA LEU A 106 -5.79 2.68 6.27
C LEU A 106 -5.95 3.94 5.42
N ASN A 107 -5.98 5.12 6.04
CA ASN A 107 -6.03 6.40 5.33
C ASN A 107 -4.80 6.59 4.44
N MET A 108 -3.61 6.21 4.90
CA MET A 108 -2.42 6.19 4.06
C MET A 108 -2.56 5.24 2.87
N MET A 109 -3.19 4.08 3.05
CA MET A 109 -3.46 3.15 1.94
C MET A 109 -4.50 3.74 0.96
N CYS A 110 -5.55 4.38 1.46
CA CYS A 110 -6.56 5.06 0.64
C CYS A 110 -5.95 6.19 -0.19
N LYS A 111 -5.15 7.08 0.45
CA LYS A 111 -4.41 8.14 -0.25
C LYS A 111 -3.52 7.58 -1.35
N LYS A 112 -2.81 6.47 -1.09
CA LYS A 112 -1.96 5.81 -2.11
C LYS A 112 -2.77 5.30 -3.28
N LEU A 113 -3.89 4.63 -3.03
CA LEU A 113 -4.76 4.14 -4.09
C LEU A 113 -5.36 5.29 -4.92
N LYS A 114 -5.84 6.37 -4.27
CA LYS A 114 -6.36 7.56 -4.97
C LYS A 114 -5.29 8.26 -5.81
N MET A 115 -4.14 8.58 -5.20
CA MET A 115 -3.09 9.36 -5.87
C MET A 115 -2.36 8.57 -6.95
N ARG A 116 -2.03 7.30 -6.67
CA ARG A 116 -1.18 6.50 -7.55
C ARG A 116 -1.98 5.74 -8.59
N SER A 117 -3.06 5.11 -8.16
CA SER A 117 -3.90 4.26 -9.01
C SER A 117 -5.10 5.00 -9.59
N MET A 118 -5.27 6.29 -9.32
CA MET A 118 -6.36 7.13 -9.86
C MET A 118 -7.75 6.48 -9.72
N ILE A 119 -8.03 5.83 -8.59
CA ILE A 119 -9.30 5.12 -8.38
C ILE A 119 -10.47 6.09 -8.21
N ASP A 120 -11.68 5.63 -8.57
CA ASP A 120 -12.92 6.41 -8.43
C ASP A 120 -13.50 6.30 -7.02
N LYS A 121 -13.42 5.10 -6.42
CA LYS A 121 -13.94 4.79 -5.10
C LYS A 121 -13.01 3.88 -4.33
N VAL A 122 -12.93 4.04 -3.02
CA VAL A 122 -12.10 3.22 -2.13
C VAL A 122 -12.97 2.52 -1.11
N PHE A 123 -12.83 1.20 -1.01
CA PHE A 123 -13.48 0.42 0.03
C PHE A 123 -12.43 -0.17 0.97
N VAL A 124 -12.81 -0.29 2.25
CA VAL A 124 -11.87 -0.70 3.29
C VAL A 124 -12.43 -1.79 4.17
N SER A 125 -11.54 -2.61 4.73
CA SER A 125 -11.88 -3.51 5.82
C SER A 125 -10.99 -3.23 7.02
N PHE A 126 -11.61 -2.89 8.14
CA PHE A 126 -10.88 -2.33 9.29
C PHE A 126 -10.14 -3.42 10.07
N LYS A 127 -10.83 -4.51 10.42
CA LYS A 127 -10.36 -5.57 11.32
C LYS A 127 -10.62 -6.97 10.75
N SER A 128 -10.11 -7.27 9.56
CA SER A 128 -10.22 -8.61 8.96
C SER A 128 -8.86 -9.21 8.70
N SER A 129 -8.69 -10.52 8.85
CA SER A 129 -7.50 -11.26 8.43
C SER A 129 -7.49 -11.45 6.91
N SER A 130 -6.30 -11.67 6.33
CA SER A 130 -6.20 -12.05 4.91
C SER A 130 -6.79 -13.42 4.62
N ASN A 131 -6.98 -14.25 5.65
CA ASN A 131 -7.53 -15.59 5.50
C ASN A 131 -9.04 -15.66 5.73
N ASP A 132 -9.63 -14.57 6.24
CA ASP A 132 -11.07 -14.50 6.49
C ASP A 132 -11.81 -14.41 5.15
N PRO A 133 -12.95 -15.10 4.98
CA PRO A 133 -13.75 -15.05 3.77
C PRO A 133 -14.07 -13.63 3.37
N ILE A 134 -13.80 -13.22 2.12
CA ILE A 134 -13.98 -11.82 1.68
C ILE A 134 -15.43 -11.36 1.88
N MET A 135 -16.40 -12.22 1.59
CA MET A 135 -17.81 -11.86 1.64
C MET A 135 -18.36 -11.68 3.05
N ASP A 136 -17.70 -12.26 4.05
CA ASP A 136 -18.16 -12.26 5.45
C ASP A 136 -17.46 -11.17 6.27
N ARG A 137 -16.68 -10.29 5.62
CA ARG A 137 -15.97 -9.20 6.30
C ARG A 137 -16.89 -8.02 6.57
N ASP A 138 -16.71 -7.40 7.72
CA ASP A 138 -17.42 -6.17 8.10
C ASP A 138 -18.96 -6.35 8.05
N LEU A 139 -19.45 -7.55 8.41
CA LEU A 139 -20.89 -7.81 8.59
C LEU A 139 -21.49 -6.98 9.72
N ASP A 140 -20.71 -6.79 10.78
CA ASP A 140 -21.03 -5.86 11.86
C ASP A 140 -20.59 -4.46 11.42
N ASP A 141 -21.57 -3.57 11.22
CA ASP A 141 -21.33 -2.22 10.71
C ASP A 141 -20.66 -1.33 11.78
N ASP A 142 -19.34 -1.19 11.70
CA ASP A 142 -18.54 -0.25 12.49
C ASP A 142 -18.58 1.18 11.88
N SER A 143 -19.78 1.72 11.69
CA SER A 143 -20.05 3.03 11.09
C SER A 143 -19.19 4.18 11.67
N LYS A 144 -19.01 4.21 13.00
CA LYS A 144 -18.14 5.20 13.69
C LYS A 144 -16.67 5.16 13.27
N VAL A 145 -16.19 4.01 12.81
CA VAL A 145 -14.82 3.85 12.35
C VAL A 145 -14.70 4.33 10.91
N LEU A 146 -15.70 4.05 10.07
CA LEU A 146 -15.74 4.47 8.67
C LEU A 146 -15.77 5.99 8.53
N GLU A 147 -16.47 6.71 9.42
CA GLU A 147 -16.50 8.18 9.44
C GLU A 147 -15.10 8.82 9.57
N LYS A 148 -14.14 8.11 10.14
CA LYS A 148 -12.74 8.58 10.31
C LYS A 148 -11.85 8.22 9.14
N LEU A 149 -12.36 7.46 8.17
CA LEU A 149 -11.60 6.95 7.04
C LEU A 149 -11.93 7.73 5.77
N ASP A 150 -10.91 7.96 4.96
CA ASP A 150 -11.04 8.55 3.63
C ASP A 150 -11.47 7.48 2.59
N ALA A 151 -12.57 6.78 2.90
CA ALA A 151 -13.11 5.65 2.16
C ALA A 151 -14.60 5.87 1.84
N ASP A 152 -15.05 5.28 0.74
CA ASP A 152 -16.45 5.31 0.26
C ASP A 152 -17.35 4.27 0.95
N GLY A 153 -16.77 3.36 1.73
CA GLY A 153 -17.52 2.33 2.45
C GLY A 153 -16.67 1.15 2.92
N ASN A 154 -17.33 0.18 3.55
CA ASN A 154 -16.72 -1.07 4.00
C ASN A 154 -16.75 -2.17 2.91
N THR A 155 -16.38 -3.40 3.28
CA THR A 155 -16.43 -4.55 2.34
C THR A 155 -17.86 -4.86 1.89
N GLN A 156 -18.87 -4.69 2.74
CA GLN A 156 -20.27 -4.93 2.37
C GLN A 156 -20.77 -3.89 1.37
N ASP A 157 -20.37 -2.63 1.53
CA ASP A 157 -20.66 -1.58 0.55
C ASP A 157 -19.99 -1.86 -0.80
N MET A 158 -18.76 -2.38 -0.78
CA MET A 158 -18.06 -2.82 -1.99
C MET A 158 -18.83 -3.93 -2.70
N LEU A 159 -19.30 -4.95 -1.98
CA LEU A 159 -20.06 -6.07 -2.57
C LEU A 159 -21.35 -5.58 -3.24
N ARG A 160 -22.08 -4.67 -2.58
CA ARG A 160 -23.26 -4.02 -3.16
C ARG A 160 -22.89 -3.23 -4.42
N TYR A 161 -21.81 -2.46 -4.38
CA TYR A 161 -21.34 -1.67 -5.52
C TYR A 161 -20.97 -2.55 -6.73
N VAL A 162 -20.21 -3.61 -6.48
CA VAL A 162 -19.76 -4.57 -7.50
C VAL A 162 -20.94 -5.31 -8.14
N SER A 163 -22.00 -5.59 -7.39
CA SER A 163 -23.18 -6.30 -7.93
C SER A 163 -23.87 -5.55 -9.07
N ALA A 164 -23.71 -4.22 -9.15
CA ALA A 164 -24.41 -3.37 -10.12
C ALA A 164 -23.52 -2.83 -11.25
N LYS A 165 -22.19 -2.86 -11.12
CA LYS A 165 -21.27 -2.22 -12.07
C LYS A 165 -20.14 -3.11 -12.49
N LYS A 166 -19.75 -3.00 -13.76
CA LYS A 166 -18.50 -3.56 -14.29
C LYS A 166 -17.31 -2.92 -13.58
N VAL A 167 -16.49 -3.73 -12.90
CA VAL A 167 -15.47 -3.28 -11.96
C VAL A 167 -14.08 -3.78 -12.33
N CYS A 168 -13.11 -2.88 -12.18
CA CYS A 168 -11.69 -3.21 -12.06
C CYS A 168 -11.27 -2.99 -10.60
N LEU A 169 -10.88 -4.06 -9.92
CA LEU A 169 -10.55 -4.04 -8.49
C LEU A 169 -9.04 -3.86 -8.29
N VAL A 170 -8.63 -2.78 -7.62
CA VAL A 170 -7.23 -2.43 -7.39
C VAL A 170 -6.84 -2.62 -5.93
N MET A 171 -5.68 -3.23 -5.67
CA MET A 171 -5.11 -3.41 -4.32
C MET A 171 -3.61 -3.16 -4.32
N LEU A 172 -3.08 -2.72 -3.17
CA LEU A 172 -1.65 -2.43 -3.02
C LEU A 172 -0.77 -3.69 -2.92
N THR A 173 -1.35 -4.81 -2.47
CA THR A 173 -0.62 -6.08 -2.31
C THR A 173 -1.59 -7.24 -2.45
N PHE A 174 -1.08 -8.42 -2.81
CA PHE A 174 -1.86 -9.66 -2.89
C PHE A 174 -2.62 -9.96 -1.58
N ALA A 175 -1.90 -9.99 -0.45
CA ALA A 175 -2.50 -10.16 0.88
C ALA A 175 -3.39 -8.97 1.33
N GLY A 176 -3.36 -7.85 0.61
CA GLY A 176 -4.25 -6.72 0.80
C GLY A 176 -5.71 -7.14 0.57
N LEU A 177 -5.95 -8.02 -0.40
CA LEU A 177 -7.25 -8.64 -0.63
C LEU A 177 -7.41 -9.93 0.18
N THR A 178 -6.62 -10.96 -0.14
CA THR A 178 -6.75 -12.29 0.48
C THR A 178 -5.48 -13.11 0.33
N THR A 179 -5.31 -14.07 1.22
CA THR A 179 -4.33 -15.16 1.10
C THR A 179 -4.99 -16.53 0.97
N ASN A 180 -6.31 -16.58 1.07
CA ASN A 180 -7.12 -17.79 0.90
C ASN A 180 -7.54 -17.90 -0.57
N ILE A 181 -6.89 -18.80 -1.31
CA ILE A 181 -7.15 -18.98 -2.75
C ILE A 181 -8.56 -19.49 -3.00
N SER A 182 -9.02 -20.49 -2.24
CA SER A 182 -10.34 -21.10 -2.45
C SER A 182 -11.47 -20.11 -2.20
N ASP A 183 -11.32 -19.27 -1.18
CA ASP A 183 -12.24 -18.14 -0.95
C ASP A 183 -12.16 -17.11 -2.08
N PHE A 184 -10.97 -16.82 -2.61
CA PHE A 184 -10.82 -15.87 -3.70
C PHE A 184 -11.52 -16.36 -4.99
N GLU A 185 -11.37 -17.64 -5.33
CA GLU A 185 -12.08 -18.27 -6.46
C GLU A 185 -13.60 -18.17 -6.28
N THR A 186 -14.07 -18.46 -5.07
CA THR A 186 -15.50 -18.36 -4.72
C THR A 186 -16.00 -16.92 -4.86
N PHE A 187 -15.22 -15.96 -4.37
CA PHE A 187 -15.52 -14.53 -4.45
C PHE A 187 -15.63 -14.06 -5.91
N LEU A 188 -14.66 -14.39 -6.77
CA LEU A 188 -14.70 -14.04 -8.20
C LEU A 188 -15.82 -14.77 -8.93
N SER A 189 -16.12 -16.01 -8.55
CA SER A 189 -17.19 -16.81 -9.15
C SER A 189 -18.56 -16.18 -8.88
N LYS A 190 -18.81 -15.74 -7.64
CA LYS A 190 -20.06 -15.09 -7.22
C LYS A 190 -20.20 -13.65 -7.74
N ASN A 191 -19.10 -12.94 -7.98
CA ASN A 191 -19.10 -11.55 -8.41
C ASN A 191 -18.61 -11.42 -9.86
N ALA A 192 -19.46 -11.78 -10.82
CA ALA A 192 -19.10 -11.80 -12.26
C ALA A 192 -18.69 -10.43 -12.83
N ASN A 193 -19.16 -9.34 -12.22
CA ASN A 193 -18.84 -7.98 -12.65
C ASN A 193 -17.41 -7.54 -12.28
N ILE A 194 -16.70 -8.28 -11.41
CA ILE A 194 -15.26 -8.06 -11.20
C ILE A 194 -14.52 -8.69 -12.37
N GLU A 195 -14.36 -7.93 -13.44
CA GLU A 195 -13.75 -8.43 -14.66
C GLU A 195 -12.22 -8.37 -14.61
N ARG A 196 -11.65 -7.46 -13.82
CA ARG A 196 -10.20 -7.27 -13.69
C ARG A 196 -9.78 -7.08 -12.25
N THR A 197 -8.61 -7.63 -11.92
CA THR A 197 -7.92 -7.41 -10.65
C THR A 197 -6.53 -6.84 -10.92
N VAL A 198 -6.18 -5.75 -10.25
CA VAL A 198 -4.88 -5.10 -10.35
C VAL A 198 -4.20 -5.10 -8.99
N VAL A 199 -2.98 -5.63 -8.95
CA VAL A 199 -2.10 -5.56 -7.78
C VAL A 199 -0.99 -4.56 -8.05
N ASP A 200 -1.07 -3.43 -7.37
CA ASP A 200 -0.13 -2.33 -7.44
C ASP A 200 1.01 -2.51 -6.42
N SER A 201 1.94 -3.38 -6.80
CA SER A 201 3.18 -3.65 -6.06
C SER A 201 4.35 -2.78 -6.51
N LEU A 202 4.07 -1.62 -7.11
CA LEU A 202 5.07 -0.67 -7.62
C LEU A 202 6.11 -0.28 -6.56
N PRO A 203 5.76 0.11 -5.32
CA PRO A 203 6.76 0.54 -4.32
C PRO A 203 7.76 -0.54 -3.90
N HIS A 204 7.39 -1.80 -4.08
CA HIS A 204 8.15 -2.93 -3.56
C HIS A 204 8.91 -3.65 -4.66
N SER A 205 8.34 -3.72 -5.86
CA SER A 205 8.90 -4.51 -6.95
C SER A 205 8.96 -3.80 -8.29
N ASN A 206 8.52 -2.54 -8.39
CA ASN A 206 8.35 -1.82 -9.66
C ASN A 206 7.57 -2.64 -10.70
N LYS A 207 6.62 -3.46 -10.22
CA LYS A 207 5.78 -4.33 -11.04
C LYS A 207 4.33 -4.03 -10.72
N ILE A 208 3.51 -4.17 -11.74
CA ILE A 208 2.06 -4.14 -11.63
C ILE A 208 1.61 -5.49 -12.17
N ALA A 209 0.75 -6.16 -11.42
CA ALA A 209 0.12 -7.38 -11.91
C ALA A 209 -1.32 -7.06 -12.26
N ILE A 210 -1.68 -7.28 -13.51
CA ILE A 210 -3.04 -7.10 -14.02
C ILE A 210 -3.53 -8.48 -14.43
N PHE A 211 -4.71 -8.85 -13.94
CA PHE A 211 -5.30 -10.14 -14.21
C PHE A 211 -6.75 -9.96 -14.65
N ASP A 212 -7.13 -10.60 -15.75
CA ASP A 212 -8.54 -10.76 -16.09
C ASP A 212 -9.16 -11.86 -15.21
N ARG A 213 -10.46 -11.74 -14.92
CA ARG A 213 -11.22 -12.72 -14.12
C ARG A 213 -11.08 -14.14 -14.67
N LYS A 214 -11.17 -14.28 -16.00
CA LYS A 214 -11.04 -15.57 -16.69
C LYS A 214 -9.68 -16.20 -16.45
N GLU A 215 -8.61 -15.39 -16.41
CA GLU A 215 -7.27 -15.88 -16.16
C GLU A 215 -7.10 -16.35 -14.71
N LEU A 216 -7.66 -15.61 -13.75
CA LEU A 216 -7.61 -16.02 -12.34
C LEU A 216 -8.39 -17.30 -12.06
N LEU A 217 -9.50 -17.52 -12.76
CA LEU A 217 -10.33 -18.72 -12.59
C LEU A 217 -9.78 -19.95 -13.34
N ASN A 218 -9.02 -19.76 -14.43
CA ASN A 218 -8.58 -20.85 -15.29
C ASN A 218 -7.07 -21.16 -15.18
N ASP A 219 -6.24 -20.25 -14.67
CA ASP A 219 -4.79 -20.44 -14.51
C ASP A 219 -4.40 -20.55 -13.04
N PRO A 220 -4.15 -21.77 -12.53
CA PRO A 220 -3.71 -22.00 -11.16
C PRO A 220 -2.43 -21.24 -10.78
N LYS A 221 -1.54 -20.96 -11.74
CA LYS A 221 -0.28 -20.25 -11.46
C LYS A 221 -0.52 -18.78 -11.15
N LYS A 222 -1.50 -18.15 -11.82
CA LYS A 222 -1.84 -16.74 -11.60
C LYS A 222 -2.50 -16.56 -10.24
N ILE A 223 -3.47 -17.40 -9.91
CA ILE A 223 -4.14 -17.28 -8.62
C ILE A 223 -3.25 -17.69 -7.43
N GLN A 224 -2.28 -18.60 -7.65
CA GLN A 224 -1.29 -18.95 -6.61
C GLN A 224 -0.43 -17.78 -6.15
N GLN A 225 -0.31 -16.70 -6.93
CA GLN A 225 0.42 -15.50 -6.49
C GLN A 225 -0.20 -14.87 -5.24
N PHE A 226 -1.50 -15.09 -4.99
CA PHE A 226 -2.20 -14.63 -3.80
C PHE A 226 -1.82 -15.41 -2.53
N LYS A 227 -1.21 -16.59 -2.67
CA LYS A 227 -0.62 -17.35 -1.55
C LYS A 227 0.76 -16.82 -1.18
N CYS A 228 0.82 -15.58 -0.72
CA CYS A 228 2.08 -14.86 -0.51
C CYS A 228 2.62 -14.94 0.94
N ARG A 229 2.04 -15.75 1.84
CA ARG A 229 2.63 -15.99 3.17
C ARG A 229 3.76 -17.01 3.08
N ARG A 230 4.98 -16.54 2.84
CA ARG A 230 6.19 -17.20 3.33
C ARG A 230 6.50 -16.64 4.71
N GLY A 231 7.01 -17.48 5.63
CA GLY A 231 7.48 -17.01 6.93
C GLY A 231 8.46 -15.85 6.75
N PHE A 232 8.49 -14.91 7.70
CA PHE A 232 9.49 -13.84 7.66
C PHE A 232 10.88 -14.47 7.57
N GLU A 233 11.65 -14.09 6.55
CA GLU A 233 13.06 -14.47 6.51
C GLU A 233 13.72 -13.88 7.78
N ARG A 234 14.33 -14.76 8.58
CA ARG A 234 15.05 -14.37 9.79
C ARG A 234 16.12 -13.35 9.38
N ARG A 235 15.92 -12.08 9.77
CA ARG A 235 16.83 -10.97 9.43
C ARG A 235 18.19 -11.07 10.12
N SER A 236 18.32 -11.99 11.07
CA SER A 236 19.57 -12.37 11.71
C SER A 236 19.52 -13.86 12.05
N LYS A 237 20.70 -14.49 12.09
CA LYS A 237 20.88 -15.76 12.80
C LYS A 237 20.83 -15.50 14.31
#